data_AF-A0A7J6SB47-F1
#
_entry.id   AF-A0A7J6SB47-F1
#
_cell.length_a   1.000
_cell.length_b   1.000
_cell.length_c   1.000
_cell.angle_alpha   90.00
_cell.angle_beta   90.00
_cell.angle_gamma   90.00
#
_symmetry.space_group_name_H-M   'P 1'
#
loop_
_entity.id
_entity.type
_entity.pdbx_description
1 polymer ?
#
loop_
_entity_poly.entity_id
_entity_poly.type
_entity_poly.pdbx_seq_one_letter_code
_entity_poly.pdbx_strand_id
1 'polypeptide(L)'
;FSFPIIGRFSPGEYVHVGPRTVVKAASIGNYVRIEEDCCLGEGCVVKGHSVILAGTKVPSRATVPPFHIVGPAAKGREGSKGGGKHGWSWSVYSVSVVRGA
;
A
#
# COMPACT_ATOMS: atom_id res chain seq x y z
N PHE A 1 2.17 15.78 16.31
CA PHE A 1 1.31 14.72 15.75
C PHE A 1 2.19 13.48 15.51
N SER A 2 2.23 12.56 16.46
CA SER A 2 3.07 11.35 16.37
C SER A 2 2.26 10.24 15.72
N PHE A 3 2.71 9.76 14.56
CA PHE A 3 2.09 8.60 13.90
C PHE A 3 2.61 7.33 14.57
N PRO A 4 1.76 6.34 14.86
CA PRO A 4 2.20 5.10 15.48
C PRO A 4 3.04 4.30 14.48
N ILE A 5 4.36 4.48 14.56
CA ILE A 5 5.35 3.64 13.90
C ILE A 5 5.65 2.50 14.87
N ILE A 6 5.23 1.29 14.50
CA ILE A 6 5.38 0.11 15.37
C ILE A 6 6.42 -0.80 14.73
N GLY A 7 7.61 -0.87 15.35
CA GLY A 7 8.74 -1.70 14.90
C GLY A 7 9.86 -0.91 14.21
N ARG A 8 10.79 -1.65 13.57
CA ARG A 8 11.92 -1.05 12.83
C ARG A 8 11.40 -0.48 11.51
N PHE A 9 11.38 0.85 11.43
CA PHE A 9 10.95 1.60 10.27
C PHE A 9 12.15 2.20 9.55
N SER A 10 12.31 1.86 8.26
CA SER A 10 13.36 2.39 7.41
C SER A 10 12.72 3.09 6.20
N PRO A 11 12.41 4.40 6.30
CA PRO A 11 11.94 5.18 5.17
C PRO A 11 13.10 5.50 4.21
N GLY A 12 12.81 5.46 2.92
CA GLY A 12 13.69 6.00 1.89
C GLY A 12 13.61 7.52 1.81
N GLU A 13 14.20 8.07 0.74
CA GLU A 13 14.18 9.49 0.43
C GLU A 13 12.83 9.89 -0.19
N TYR A 14 12.35 11.11 0.12
CA TYR A 14 11.09 11.65 -0.41
C TYR A 14 9.86 10.76 -0.13
N VAL A 15 9.78 10.19 1.08
CA VAL A 15 8.60 9.46 1.53
C VAL A 15 7.59 10.41 2.15
N HIS A 16 6.37 10.41 1.61
CA HIS A 16 5.26 11.15 2.17
C HIS A 16 4.28 10.19 2.85
N VAL A 17 3.93 10.47 4.10
CA VAL A 17 2.97 9.68 4.88
C VAL A 17 1.80 10.56 5.29
N GLY A 18 0.60 10.21 4.83
CA GLY A 18 -0.63 10.91 5.16
C GLY A 18 -1.06 10.74 6.62
N PRO A 19 -1.95 11.63 7.09
CA PRO A 19 -2.45 11.58 8.46
C PRO A 19 -3.24 10.30 8.76
N ARG A 20 -3.31 9.91 10.03
CA ARG A 20 -4.01 8.70 10.53
C ARG A 20 -3.51 7.37 9.95
N THR A 21 -2.40 7.39 9.21
CA THR A 21 -1.78 6.19 8.67
C THR A 21 -1.00 5.45 9.76
N VAL A 22 -1.18 4.13 9.80
CA VAL A 22 -0.45 3.22 10.69
C VAL A 22 0.58 2.47 9.87
N VAL A 23 1.86 2.65 10.21
CA VAL A 23 2.97 2.00 9.51
C VAL A 23 3.60 0.94 10.41
N LYS A 24 3.37 -0.32 10.08
CA LYS A 24 4.11 -1.48 10.64
C LYS A 24 5.10 -2.06 9.62
N ALA A 25 5.27 -1.38 8.48
CA ALA A 25 6.14 -1.79 7.39
C ALA A 25 7.61 -1.85 7.82
N ALA A 26 8.33 -2.85 7.33
CA ALA A 26 9.76 -3.00 7.61
C ALA A 26 10.64 -2.15 6.68
N SER A 27 10.19 -1.89 5.44
CA SER A 27 10.99 -1.15 4.46
C SER A 27 10.11 -0.35 3.50
N ILE A 28 10.36 0.95 3.42
CA ILE A 28 9.75 1.85 2.43
C ILE A 28 10.85 2.40 1.51
N GLY A 29 10.69 2.25 0.21
CA GLY A 29 11.63 2.75 -0.80
C GLY A 29 11.53 4.25 -1.03
N ASN A 30 12.32 4.74 -1.99
CA ASN A 30 12.38 6.17 -2.32
C ASN A 30 11.17 6.60 -3.16
N TYR A 31 10.78 7.87 -3.06
CA TYR A 31 9.66 8.47 -3.81
C TYR A 31 8.34 7.72 -3.63
N VAL A 32 8.07 7.28 -2.39
CA VAL A 32 6.82 6.61 -2.04
C VAL A 32 5.82 7.61 -1.48
N ARG A 33 4.60 7.58 -2.00
CA ARG A 33 3.49 8.41 -1.51
C ARG A 33 2.45 7.52 -0.83
N ILE A 34 2.25 7.72 0.46
CA ILE A 34 1.20 7.07 1.24
C ILE A 34 0.19 8.14 1.62
N GLU A 35 -1.07 7.91 1.25
CA GLU A 35 -2.17 8.81 1.59
C GLU A 35 -2.67 8.59 3.02
N GLU A 36 -3.82 9.17 3.37
CA GLU A 36 -4.41 9.13 4.70
C GLU A 36 -5.14 7.81 5.01
N ASP A 37 -5.31 7.52 6.30
CA ASP A 37 -6.05 6.34 6.80
C ASP A 37 -5.54 4.99 6.23
N CYS A 38 -4.26 4.93 5.87
CA CYS A 38 -3.65 3.70 5.36
C CYS A 38 -3.18 2.80 6.51
N CYS A 39 -3.28 1.48 6.32
CA CYS A 39 -2.72 0.51 7.26
C CYS A 39 -1.69 -0.35 6.53
N LEU A 40 -0.42 -0.18 6.86
CA LEU A 40 0.66 -1.03 6.36
C LEU A 40 0.95 -2.14 7.36
N GLY A 41 0.80 -3.38 6.90
CA GLY A 41 1.02 -4.59 7.69
C GLY A 41 2.48 -4.80 8.09
N GLU A 42 2.68 -5.71 9.04
CA GLU A 42 4.01 -5.99 9.59
C GLU A 42 4.91 -6.66 8.55
N GLY A 43 6.15 -6.18 8.41
CA GLY A 43 7.10 -6.76 7.48
C GLY A 43 6.74 -6.57 6.00
N CYS A 44 5.78 -5.69 5.67
CA CYS A 44 5.52 -5.35 4.28
C CYS A 44 6.69 -4.53 3.70
N VAL A 45 6.92 -4.69 2.41
CA VAL A 45 7.97 -4.01 1.66
C VAL A 45 7.31 -3.17 0.58
N VAL A 46 7.49 -1.85 0.64
CA VAL A 46 7.02 -0.94 -0.40
C VAL A 46 8.23 -0.50 -1.22
N LYS A 47 8.31 -0.94 -2.47
CA LYS A 47 9.39 -0.50 -3.37
C LYS A 47 9.14 0.93 -3.85
N GLY A 48 10.19 1.55 -4.40
CA GLY A 48 10.18 2.97 -4.77
C GLY A 48 9.23 3.32 -5.92
N HIS A 49 8.90 4.61 -6.02
CA HIS A 49 7.96 5.16 -7.02
C HIS A 49 6.53 4.59 -6.95
N SER A 50 6.14 4.09 -5.79
CA SER A 50 4.81 3.51 -5.59
C SER A 50 3.91 4.44 -4.78
N VAL A 51 2.61 4.36 -5.06
CA VAL A 51 1.58 5.19 -4.45
C VAL A 51 0.57 4.29 -3.74
N ILE A 52 0.33 4.56 -2.47
CA ILE A 52 -0.69 3.89 -1.66
C ILE A 52 -1.84 4.88 -1.47
N LEU A 53 -3.01 4.57 -2.04
CA LEU A 53 -4.19 5.44 -1.97
C LEU A 53 -4.87 5.39 -0.60
N ALA A 54 -5.66 6.41 -0.29
CA ALA A 54 -6.31 6.57 1.00
C ALA A 54 -7.19 5.35 1.36
N GLY A 55 -7.17 4.96 2.63
CA GLY A 55 -7.94 3.81 3.12
C GLY A 55 -7.41 2.43 2.68
N THR A 56 -6.24 2.37 2.04
CA THR A 56 -5.63 1.10 1.62
C THR A 56 -5.09 0.32 2.82
N LYS A 57 -5.35 -0.99 2.84
CA LYS A 57 -4.81 -1.93 3.82
C LYS A 57 -3.85 -2.88 3.13
N VAL A 58 -2.56 -2.71 3.36
CA VAL A 58 -1.51 -3.59 2.85
C VAL A 58 -1.30 -4.73 3.85
N PRO A 59 -1.41 -6.00 3.42
CA PRO A 59 -1.24 -7.13 4.33
C PRO A 59 0.20 -7.24 4.84
N SER A 60 0.38 -7.92 5.99
CA SER A 60 1.69 -8.25 6.53
C SER A 60 2.48 -9.12 5.53
N ARG A 61 3.79 -8.91 5.43
CA ARG A 61 4.70 -9.57 4.47
C ARG A 61 4.34 -9.39 2.99
N ALA A 62 3.44 -8.46 2.65
CA ALA A 62 3.15 -8.12 1.27
C ALA A 62 4.29 -7.31 0.65
N THR A 63 4.53 -7.51 -0.64
CA THR A 63 5.52 -6.73 -1.40
C THR A 63 4.81 -5.92 -2.46
N VAL A 64 4.91 -4.60 -2.36
CA VAL A 64 4.47 -3.68 -3.41
C VAL A 64 5.64 -3.49 -4.39
N PRO A 65 5.50 -3.92 -5.65
CA PRO A 65 6.51 -3.69 -6.68
C PRO A 65 6.75 -2.19 -6.94
N PRO A 66 7.87 -1.80 -7.58
CA PRO A 66 8.11 -0.39 -7.88
C PRO A 66 7.15 0.08 -8.98
N PHE A 67 6.94 1.39 -9.08
CA PHE A 67 6.07 2.01 -10.10
C PHE A 67 4.62 1.52 -10.08
N HIS A 68 4.09 1.19 -8.89
CA HIS A 68 2.73 0.67 -8.74
C HIS A 68 1.85 1.58 -7.89
N ILE A 69 0.57 1.60 -8.25
CA ILE A 69 -0.46 2.29 -7.48
C ILE A 69 -1.33 1.23 -6.80
N VAL A 70 -1.37 1.23 -5.48
CA VAL A 70 -2.17 0.30 -4.68
C VAL A 70 -3.34 1.06 -4.10
N GLY A 71 -4.55 0.60 -4.43
CA GLY A 71 -5.80 1.13 -3.91
C GLY A 71 -6.45 0.23 -2.87
N PRO A 72 -7.44 0.75 -2.11
CA PRO A 72 -8.28 -0.09 -1.28
C PRO A 72 -8.97 -1.13 -2.17
N ALA A 73 -8.93 -2.40 -1.75
CA ALA A 73 -9.75 -3.42 -2.38
C ALA A 73 -11.20 -2.97 -2.25
N ALA A 74 -11.89 -2.79 -3.39
CA ALA A 74 -13.29 -2.41 -3.40
C ALA A 74 -14.06 -3.35 -2.47
N LYS A 75 -14.67 -2.80 -1.42
CA LYS A 75 -15.65 -3.52 -0.60
C LYS A 75 -16.74 -3.97 -1.58
N GLY A 76 -16.77 -5.26 -1.89
CA GLY A 76 -17.26 -5.77 -3.18
C GLY A 76 -18.64 -5.26 -3.59
N ARG A 77 -18.81 -5.07 -4.90
CA ARG A 77 -19.88 -5.82 -5.56
C ARG A 77 -19.30 -7.20 -5.87
N GLU A 78 -19.97 -8.21 -5.37
CA GLU A 78 -19.66 -9.61 -5.60
C GLU A 78 -19.52 -9.89 -7.10
N GLY A 79 -18.44 -10.58 -7.49
CA GLY A 79 -18.26 -11.09 -8.85
C GLY A 79 -16.94 -10.69 -9.52
N SER A 80 -15.85 -11.39 -9.19
CA SER A 80 -15.06 -12.09 -10.21
C SER A 80 -14.13 -13.08 -9.50
N LYS A 81 -14.40 -14.38 -9.70
CA LYS A 81 -13.51 -15.47 -9.27
C LYS A 81 -12.22 -15.40 -10.07
N GLY A 82 -11.08 -15.40 -9.38
CA GLY A 82 -9.77 -15.59 -9.99
C GLY A 82 -8.76 -16.19 -9.00
N GLY A 83 -8.67 -17.53 -8.97
CA GLY A 83 -7.48 -18.31 -8.57
C GLY A 83 -7.09 -18.37 -7.09
N GLY A 84 -7.19 -19.55 -6.48
CA GLY A 84 -6.65 -19.85 -5.14
C GLY A 84 -5.13 -19.61 -5.04
N LYS A 85 -4.54 -19.43 -3.86
CA LYS A 85 -4.82 -20.06 -2.55
C LYS A 85 -4.45 -19.03 -1.45
N HIS A 86 -5.09 -19.12 -0.27
CA HIS A 86 -5.09 -18.18 0.88
C HIS A 86 -5.64 -16.77 0.58
N GLY A 87 -6.82 -16.49 1.13
CA GLY A 87 -7.64 -15.31 0.84
C GLY A 87 -6.94 -13.97 1.09
N TRP A 88 -7.60 -12.90 0.63
CA TRP A 88 -7.11 -11.52 0.46
C TRP A 88 -6.41 -11.31 -0.90
N SER A 89 -7.20 -11.20 -1.97
CA SER A 89 -6.72 -10.72 -3.28
C SER A 89 -6.61 -9.19 -3.24
N TRP A 90 -5.42 -8.69 -2.90
CA TRP A 90 -5.04 -7.31 -3.20
C TRP A 90 -4.81 -7.26 -4.70
N SER A 91 -5.69 -6.57 -5.42
CA SER A 91 -5.47 -6.33 -6.83
C SER A 91 -4.31 -5.35 -6.94
N VAL A 92 -3.10 -5.88 -7.18
CA VAL A 92 -1.98 -5.10 -7.69
C VAL A 92 -2.40 -4.69 -9.08
N TYR A 93 -3.16 -3.61 -9.16
CA TYR A 93 -3.38 -2.99 -10.43
C TYR A 93 -2.03 -2.36 -10.81
N SER A 94 -1.36 -2.98 -11.77
CA SER A 94 -0.58 -2.18 -12.72
C SER A 94 -1.59 -1.31 -13.47
N VAL A 95 -2.14 -0.27 -12.84
CA VAL A 95 -2.90 0.76 -13.55
C VAL A 95 -1.88 1.53 -14.37
N SER A 96 -1.73 1.14 -15.63
CA SER A 96 -1.42 2.09 -16.69
C SER A 96 -2.38 3.26 -16.51
N VAL A 97 -1.81 4.43 -16.25
CA VAL A 97 -2.48 5.72 -16.11
C VAL A 97 -3.81 5.75 -16.88
N VAL A 98 -4.93 5.70 -16.17
CA VAL A 98 -6.19 6.24 -16.69
C VAL A 98 -6.40 7.57 -15.99
N ARG A 99 -5.77 8.61 -16.53
CA ARG A 99 -6.19 9.98 -16.32
C ARG A 99 -6.85 10.46 -17.61
N GLY A 100 -8.14 10.75 -17.51
CA GLY A 100 -8.83 11.74 -18.33
C GLY A 100 -9.57 11.20 -19.56
N ALA A 101 -10.89 11.16 -19.46
CA ALA A 101 -11.74 12.13 -20.16
C ALA A 101 -12.92 12.48 -19.24
#